data_AF-A0A8J5JPV5-F1
#
_entry.id   AF-A0A8J5JPV5-F1
#
_cell.length_a   1.000
_cell.length_b   1.000
_cell.length_c   1.000
_cell.angle_alpha   90.00
_cell.angle_beta   90.00
_cell.angle_gamma   90.00
#
_symmetry.space_group_name_H-M   'P 1'
#
loop_
_entity.id
_entity.type
_entity.pdbx_description
1 polymer ?
#
loop_
_entity_poly.entity_id
_entity_poly.type
_entity_poly.pdbx_seq_one_letter_code
_entity_poly.pdbx_strand_id
1 'polypeptide(L)'
;VLVGLWLMFCVVIITGFRSSLIAHLTVQGKSKPPETFEDLVSLNHWRWGIESWILNGAVLLYFSKHSDPVVQQIYRDKEILPAAEGLQKVRAGGYSFLSINYYITVVVASQYTDSYGQTPFYISKKGIELLAAFGWAFRH
;
A
#
# COMPACT_ATOMS: atom_id res chain seq x y z
N VAL A 1 -22.27 -37.23 38.72
CA VAL A 1 -22.83 -36.39 37.63
C VAL A 1 -22.32 -34.96 37.70
N LEU A 2 -22.41 -34.27 38.85
CA LEU A 2 -21.95 -32.88 39.02
C LEU A 2 -20.48 -32.64 38.62
N VAL A 3 -19.57 -33.52 39.06
CA VAL A 3 -18.13 -33.43 38.76
C VAL A 3 -17.83 -33.67 37.28
N GLY A 4 -18.57 -34.57 36.63
CA GLY A 4 -18.42 -34.84 35.19
C GLY A 4 -18.87 -33.66 34.34
N LEU A 5 -19.98 -33.02 34.72
CA LEU A 5 -20.47 -31.80 34.06
C LEU A 5 -19.48 -30.65 34.24
N TRP A 6 -18.94 -30.47 35.45
CA TRP A 6 -17.92 -29.46 35.77
C TRP A 6 -16.64 -29.64 34.95
N LEU A 7 -16.12 -30.87 34.86
CA LEU A 7 -14.95 -31.17 34.04
C LEU A 7 -15.21 -30.90 32.55
N MET A 8 -16.41 -31.21 32.06
CA MET A 8 -16.80 -30.90 30.68
C MET A 8 -16.76 -29.38 30.42
N PHE A 9 -17.29 -28.57 31.34
CA PHE A 9 -17.23 -27.10 31.24
C PHE A 9 -15.79 -26.58 31.21
N CYS A 10 -14.91 -27.08 32.08
CA CYS A 10 -13.50 -26.69 32.09
C CYS A 10 -12.80 -27.02 30.75
N VAL A 11 -13.06 -28.19 30.17
CA VAL A 11 -12.48 -28.59 28.88
C VAL A 11 -12.96 -27.67 27.75
N VAL A 12 -14.25 -27.34 27.71
CA VAL A 12 -14.82 -26.42 26.69
C VAL A 12 -14.21 -25.02 26.80
N ILE A 13 -14.03 -24.50 28.02
CA ILE A 13 -13.42 -23.18 28.22
C ILE A 13 -11.94 -23.17 27.78
N ILE A 14 -11.16 -24.19 28.16
CA ILE A 14 -9.73 -24.28 27.80
C ILE A 14 -9.55 -24.40 26.29
N THR A 15 -10.36 -25.24 25.63
CA THR A 15 -10.31 -25.41 24.18
C THR A 15 -10.73 -24.14 23.43
N GLY A 16 -11.79 -23.46 23.87
CA GLY A 16 -12.21 -22.17 23.32
C GLY A 16 -11.13 -21.09 23.43
N PHE A 17 -10.52 -20.95 24.62
CA PHE A 17 -9.46 -19.96 24.83
C PHE A 17 -8.22 -20.26 23.97
N ARG A 18 -7.82 -21.53 23.86
CA ARG A 18 -6.73 -21.96 22.98
C ARG A 18 -7.02 -21.62 21.51
N SER A 19 -8.22 -21.92 21.02
CA SER A 19 -8.61 -21.62 19.64
C SER A 19 -8.59 -20.13 19.35
N SER A 20 -9.14 -19.30 20.25
CA SER A 20 -9.10 -17.84 20.10
C SER A 20 -7.68 -17.27 20.14
N LEU A 21 -6.82 -17.82 21.01
CA LEU A 21 -5.41 -17.43 21.08
C LEU A 21 -4.65 -17.82 19.81
N ILE A 22 -4.86 -19.02 19.29
CA ILE A 22 -4.26 -19.47 18.02
C ILE A 22 -4.74 -18.56 16.89
N ALA A 23 -6.04 -18.27 16.80
CA ALA A 23 -6.58 -17.36 15.78
C ALA A 23 -5.98 -15.96 15.90
N HIS A 24 -5.83 -15.42 17.11
CA HIS A 24 -5.23 -14.11 17.33
C HIS A 24 -3.73 -14.07 17.01
N LEU A 25 -2.97 -15.12 17.33
CA LEU A 25 -1.54 -15.18 17.04
C LEU A 25 -1.25 -15.49 15.57
N THR A 26 -2.12 -16.25 14.90
CA THR A 26 -2.00 -16.56 13.47
C THR A 26 -2.44 -15.38 12.60
N VAL A 27 -3.47 -14.65 13.02
CA VAL A 27 -3.81 -13.33 12.48
C VAL A 27 -2.93 -12.31 13.18
N GLN A 28 -1.62 -12.35 12.91
CA GLN A 28 -0.76 -11.23 13.28
C GLN A 28 -1.38 -9.96 12.70
N GLY A 29 -1.76 -9.03 13.59
CA GLY A 29 -2.45 -7.80 13.22
C GLY A 29 -1.61 -7.02 12.22
N LYS A 30 -1.89 -7.18 10.94
CA LYS A 30 -1.31 -6.35 9.89
C LYS A 30 -1.86 -4.96 10.15
N SER A 31 -0.97 -4.01 10.49
CA SER A 31 -1.34 -2.61 10.51
C SER A 31 -1.98 -2.26 9.17
N LYS A 32 -3.07 -1.48 9.23
CA LYS A 32 -3.76 -1.07 8.01
C LYS A 32 -2.74 -0.34 7.12
N PRO A 33 -2.51 -0.81 5.88
CA PRO A 33 -1.58 -0.15 4.99
C PRO A 33 -2.10 1.26 4.67
N PRO A 34 -1.21 2.25 4.46
CA PRO A 34 -1.62 3.58 4.06
C PRO A 34 -2.24 3.52 2.66
N GLU A 35 -3.47 4.00 2.53
CA GLU A 35 -4.21 3.95 1.26
C GLU A 35 -4.27 5.32 0.58
N THR A 36 -4.23 6.40 1.36
CA THR A 36 -4.40 7.77 0.87
C THR A 36 -3.20 8.66 1.24
N PHE A 37 -3.16 9.87 0.70
CA PHE A 37 -2.10 10.82 1.03
C PHE A 37 -2.17 11.32 2.48
N GLU A 38 -3.37 11.46 3.03
CA GLU A 38 -3.57 11.82 4.43
C GLU A 38 -2.97 10.75 5.35
N ASP A 39 -3.19 9.46 5.01
CA ASP A 39 -2.57 8.35 5.71
C ASP A 39 -1.04 8.46 5.65
N LEU A 40 -0.46 8.75 4.47
CA LEU A 40 1.00 8.88 4.30
C LEU A 40 1.60 10.04 5.09
N VAL A 41 0.95 11.21 5.08
CA VAL A 41 1.42 12.41 5.80
C VAL A 41 1.27 12.23 7.31
N SER A 42 0.30 11.45 7.77
CA SER A 42 0.09 11.17 9.20
C SER A 42 1.18 10.27 9.82
N LEU A 43 1.94 9.55 8.99
CA LEU A 43 2.98 8.64 9.45
C LEU A 43 4.26 9.40 9.81
N ASN A 44 4.65 9.35 11.08
CA ASN A 44 5.92 9.92 11.53
C ASN A 44 7.11 9.19 10.88
N HIS A 45 8.12 9.96 10.46
CA HIS A 45 9.34 9.46 9.81
C HIS A 45 9.13 8.70 8.48
N TRP A 46 7.98 8.87 7.83
CA TRP A 46 7.73 8.29 6.52
C TRP A 46 8.22 9.24 5.41
N ARG A 47 8.89 8.69 4.40
CA ARG A 47 9.38 9.44 3.24
C ARG A 47 8.67 8.97 1.98
N TRP A 48 8.68 9.80 0.95
CA TRP A 48 8.10 9.42 -0.33
C TRP A 48 8.85 9.99 -1.53
N GLY A 49 8.69 9.31 -2.65
CA GLY A 49 9.24 9.72 -3.93
C GLY A 49 8.22 9.64 -5.04
N ILE A 50 8.43 10.43 -6.07
CA ILE A 50 7.66 10.41 -7.30
C ILE A 50 8.57 9.92 -8.41
N GLU A 51 8.03 9.08 -9.29
CA GLU A 51 8.76 8.59 -10.43
C GLU A 51 9.14 9.72 -11.41
N SER A 52 10.40 9.72 -11.85
CA SER A 52 10.98 10.83 -12.60
C SER A 52 10.26 11.15 -13.91
N TRP A 53 9.83 10.13 -14.66
CA TRP A 53 9.20 10.34 -15.97
C TRP A 53 7.75 10.81 -15.87
N ILE A 54 7.04 10.46 -14.78
CA ILE A 54 5.63 10.84 -14.62
C ILE A 54 5.45 12.28 -14.17
N LEU A 55 6.48 12.92 -13.59
CA LEU A 55 6.39 14.28 -13.07
C LEU A 55 6.45 15.33 -14.21
N ASN A 56 5.61 15.14 -15.21
CA ASN A 56 5.48 15.99 -16.39
C ASN A 56 4.00 16.14 -16.76
N GLY A 57 3.68 17.12 -17.61
CA GLY A 57 2.34 17.29 -18.19
C GLY A 57 1.22 17.36 -17.16
N ALA A 58 0.23 16.47 -17.29
CA ALA A 58 -0.97 16.45 -16.45
C ALA A 58 -0.68 16.22 -14.95
N VAL A 59 0.30 15.37 -14.63
CA VAL A 59 0.68 15.07 -13.24
C VAL A 59 1.31 16.30 -12.59
N LEU A 60 2.22 16.97 -13.29
CA LEU A 60 2.82 18.21 -12.81
C LEU A 60 1.77 19.30 -12.60
N LEU A 61 0.82 19.44 -13.52
CA LEU A 61 -0.28 20.40 -13.41
C LEU A 61 -1.20 20.09 -12.22
N TYR A 62 -1.52 18.82 -11.99
CA TYR A 62 -2.30 18.42 -10.83
C TYR A 62 -1.61 18.82 -9.54
N PHE A 63 -0.37 18.36 -9.30
CA PHE A 63 0.31 18.66 -8.04
C PHE A 63 0.59 20.15 -7.85
N SER A 64 0.93 20.88 -8.92
CA SER A 64 1.22 22.32 -8.82
C SER A 64 -0.03 23.18 -8.58
N LYS A 65 -1.19 22.81 -9.16
CA LYS A 65 -2.42 23.61 -9.08
C LYS A 65 -3.40 23.13 -8.02
N HIS A 66 -3.19 21.96 -7.40
CA HIS A 66 -4.11 21.46 -6.38
C HIS A 66 -4.17 22.40 -5.18
N SER A 67 -5.37 22.71 -4.71
CA SER A 67 -5.58 23.52 -3.49
C SER A 67 -5.42 22.75 -2.19
N ASP A 68 -5.26 21.43 -2.23
CA ASP A 68 -5.22 20.60 -1.03
C ASP A 68 -3.84 20.71 -0.35
N PRO A 69 -3.78 21.11 0.94
CA PRO A 69 -2.52 21.23 1.66
C PRO A 69 -1.74 19.92 1.77
N VAL A 70 -2.42 18.76 1.83
CA VAL A 70 -1.80 17.44 1.93
C VAL A 70 -1.10 17.10 0.61
N VAL A 71 -1.78 17.32 -0.53
CA VAL A 71 -1.19 17.12 -1.86
C VAL A 71 0.01 18.04 -2.08
N GLN A 72 -0.10 19.31 -1.65
CA GLN A 72 0.99 20.27 -1.72
C GLN A 72 2.19 19.88 -0.85
N GLN A 73 1.94 19.34 0.35
CA GLN A 73 3.02 18.82 1.20
C GLN A 73 3.73 17.64 0.56
N ILE A 74 2.98 16.66 0.05
CA ILE A 74 3.56 15.53 -0.71
C ILE A 74 4.42 16.05 -1.86
N TYR A 75 3.92 17.04 -2.61
CA TYR A 75 4.65 17.62 -3.73
C TYR A 75 5.91 18.39 -3.32
N ARG A 76 5.93 19.07 -2.17
CA ARG A 76 7.11 19.80 -1.68
C ARG A 76 8.22 18.86 -1.22
N ASP A 77 7.87 17.85 -0.44
CA ASP A 77 8.85 16.98 0.25
C ASP A 77 9.21 15.72 -0.56
N LYS A 78 8.85 15.69 -1.86
CA LYS A 78 9.11 14.55 -2.74
C LYS A 78 10.59 14.40 -3.08
N GLU A 79 11.03 13.16 -3.14
CA GLU A 79 12.22 12.78 -3.88
C GLU A 79 11.85 12.41 -5.32
N ILE A 80 12.70 12.72 -6.29
CA ILE A 80 12.49 12.36 -7.69
C ILE A 80 13.48 11.25 -8.03
N LEU A 81 12.97 10.05 -8.33
CA LEU A 81 13.79 8.85 -8.53
C LEU A 81 13.26 8.01 -9.70
N PRO A 82 14.11 7.24 -10.39
CA PRO A 82 13.65 6.21 -11.32
C PRO A 82 12.98 5.05 -10.56
N ALA A 83 12.13 4.28 -11.26
CA ALA A 83 11.34 3.18 -10.67
C ALA A 83 12.17 2.20 -9.84
N ALA A 84 13.31 1.76 -10.39
CA ALA A 84 14.16 0.76 -9.75
C ALA A 84 14.70 1.23 -8.40
N GLU A 85 15.19 2.48 -8.31
CA GLU A 85 15.69 3.06 -7.07
C GLU A 85 14.55 3.33 -6.07
N GLY A 86 13.40 3.82 -6.56
CA GLY A 86 12.21 4.02 -5.75
C GLY A 86 11.73 2.72 -5.10
N LEU A 87 11.61 1.65 -5.89
CA LEU A 87 11.21 0.32 -5.40
C LEU A 87 12.24 -0.31 -4.45
N GLN A 88 13.54 -0.06 -4.65
CA GLN A 88 14.56 -0.47 -3.69
C GLN A 88 14.36 0.21 -2.33
N LYS A 89 14.03 1.51 -2.30
CA LYS A 89 13.72 2.22 -1.04
C LYS A 89 12.43 1.71 -0.40
N VAL A 90 11.38 1.44 -1.18
CA VAL A 90 10.15 0.82 -0.66
C VAL A 90 10.46 -0.52 0.00
N ARG A 91 11.33 -1.33 -0.62
CA ARG A 91 11.75 -2.63 -0.05
C ARG A 91 12.53 -2.49 1.25
N ALA A 92 13.30 -1.41 1.42
CA ALA A 92 14.01 -1.13 2.67
C ALA A 92 13.05 -0.70 3.82
N GLY A 93 11.82 -0.29 3.50
CA GLY A 93 10.81 0.13 4.45
C GLY A 93 10.86 1.63 4.77
N GLY A 94 9.79 2.15 5.40
CA GLY A 94 9.71 3.57 5.77
C GLY A 94 9.51 4.53 4.59
N TYR A 95 9.16 4.00 3.41
CA TYR A 95 9.15 4.75 2.16
C TYR A 95 7.96 4.37 1.27
N SER A 96 7.34 5.37 0.64
CA SER A 96 6.32 5.17 -0.40
C SER A 96 6.78 5.72 -1.75
N PHE A 97 6.50 5.00 -2.83
CA PHE A 97 6.84 5.43 -4.17
C PHE A 97 5.60 5.64 -5.01
N LEU A 98 5.44 6.86 -5.53
CA LEU A 98 4.30 7.29 -6.33
C LEU A 98 4.60 7.08 -7.81
N SER A 99 3.73 6.32 -8.46
CA SER A 99 3.76 6.02 -9.88
C SER A 99 2.33 5.83 -10.41
N ILE A 100 2.17 5.68 -11.73
CA ILE A 100 0.89 5.35 -12.35
C ILE A 100 0.49 3.93 -11.93
N ASN A 101 -0.72 3.77 -11.38
CA ASN A 101 -1.19 2.54 -10.76
C ASN A 101 -1.03 1.29 -11.66
N TYR A 102 -1.52 1.36 -12.91
CA TYR A 102 -1.39 0.24 -13.84
C TYR A 102 0.05 -0.07 -14.22
N TYR A 103 0.88 0.95 -14.41
CA TYR A 103 2.27 0.77 -14.76
C TYR A 103 3.04 0.10 -13.62
N ILE A 104 2.93 0.60 -12.39
CA ILE A 104 3.64 0.01 -11.25
C ILE A 104 3.16 -1.41 -10.94
N THR A 105 1.87 -1.69 -11.16
CA THR A 105 1.31 -3.04 -11.04
C THR A 105 1.96 -4.00 -12.02
N VAL A 106 2.13 -3.60 -13.29
CA VAL A 106 2.82 -4.42 -14.30
C VAL A 106 4.29 -4.61 -13.95
N VAL A 107 4.98 -3.57 -13.49
CA VAL A 107 6.40 -3.67 -13.07
C VAL A 107 6.55 -4.64 -11.90
N VAL A 108 5.73 -4.52 -10.86
CA VAL A 108 5.74 -5.41 -9.69
C VAL A 108 5.39 -6.85 -10.10
N ALA A 109 4.37 -7.04 -10.94
CA ALA A 109 3.96 -8.36 -11.41
C ALA A 109 5.05 -9.04 -12.26
N SER A 110 5.74 -8.30 -13.12
CA SER A 110 6.73 -8.86 -14.07
C SER A 110 8.12 -9.06 -13.47
N GLN A 111 8.53 -8.22 -12.51
CA GLN A 111 9.92 -8.22 -12.02
C GLN A 111 10.06 -8.66 -10.56
N TYR A 112 8.99 -8.61 -9.77
CA TYR A 112 9.05 -8.76 -8.31
C TYR A 112 8.04 -9.76 -7.75
N THR A 113 7.25 -10.39 -8.61
CA THR A 113 6.31 -11.45 -8.22
C THR A 113 6.89 -12.79 -8.66
N ASP A 114 6.95 -13.74 -7.73
CA ASP A 114 7.48 -15.08 -8.01
C ASP A 114 6.45 -15.99 -8.71
N SER A 115 6.86 -17.22 -9.05
CA SER A 115 5.98 -18.21 -9.69
C SER A 115 4.78 -18.62 -8.82
N TYR A 116 4.80 -18.33 -7.52
CA TYR A 116 3.73 -18.60 -6.56
C TYR A 116 2.82 -17.39 -6.32
N GLY A 117 3.06 -16.27 -7.00
CA GLY A 117 2.27 -15.04 -6.86
C GLY A 117 2.65 -14.22 -5.62
N GLN A 118 3.76 -14.50 -4.96
CA GLN A 118 4.22 -13.70 -3.81
C GLN A 118 4.95 -12.45 -4.29
N THR A 119 4.54 -11.30 -3.76
CA THR A 119 5.17 -10.01 -4.00
C THR A 119 5.52 -9.34 -2.67
N PRO A 120 6.72 -8.74 -2.53
CA PRO A 120 7.10 -8.01 -1.32
C PRO A 120 6.48 -6.60 -1.27
N PHE A 121 5.75 -6.18 -2.30
CA PHE A 121 5.22 -4.82 -2.41
C PHE A 121 3.71 -4.77 -2.19
N TYR A 122 3.26 -3.74 -1.48
CA TYR A 122 1.86 -3.38 -1.37
C TYR A 122 1.56 -2.20 -2.30
N ILE A 123 0.56 -2.36 -3.16
CA ILE A 123 0.06 -1.29 -4.05
C ILE A 123 -1.27 -0.81 -3.47
N SER A 124 -1.38 0.51 -3.21
CA SER A 124 -2.62 1.12 -2.70
C SER A 124 -3.79 0.84 -3.64
N LYS A 125 -4.94 0.49 -3.06
CA LYS A 125 -6.19 0.19 -3.77
C LYS A 125 -7.00 1.43 -4.06
N LYS A 126 -6.92 2.45 -3.19
CA LYS A 126 -7.61 3.72 -3.41
C LYS A 126 -6.87 4.60 -4.41
N GLY A 127 -5.54 4.69 -4.28
CA GLY A 127 -4.69 5.46 -5.17
C GLY A 127 -5.19 6.89 -5.43
N ILE A 128 -4.76 7.46 -6.55
CA ILE A 128 -5.32 8.69 -7.12
C ILE A 128 -5.70 8.39 -8.57
N GLU A 129 -6.95 8.67 -8.91
CA GLU A 129 -7.43 8.58 -10.28
C GLU A 129 -7.06 9.85 -11.05
N LEU A 130 -5.81 9.91 -11.52
CA LEU A 130 -5.32 11.08 -12.25
C LEU A 130 -5.34 10.95 -13.77
N LEU A 131 -5.03 9.76 -14.26
CA LEU A 131 -4.84 9.48 -15.68
C LEU A 131 -5.79 8.35 -16.08
N ALA A 132 -6.81 8.71 -16.85
CA ALA A 132 -7.69 7.76 -17.50
C ALA A 132 -7.17 7.46 -18.91
N ALA A 133 -7.10 6.16 -19.22
CA ALA A 133 -7.05 5.47 -20.51
C ALA A 133 -6.32 6.10 -21.73
N PHE A 134 -5.63 5.25 -22.48
CA PHE A 134 -5.12 5.59 -23.81
C PHE A 134 -6.28 5.90 -24.77
N GLY A 135 -6.21 7.03 -25.47
CA GLY A 135 -7.07 7.36 -26.59
C GLY A 135 -6.24 7.59 -27.85
N TRP A 136 -6.86 7.41 -29.02
CA TRP A 136 -6.27 7.79 -30.30
C TRP A 136 -7.26 8.63 -31.09
N ALA A 137 -6.77 9.70 -31.72
CA ALA A 137 -7.52 10.50 -32.66
C ALA A 137 -7.01 10.22 -34.07
N PHE A 138 -7.91 10.14 -35.03
CA PHE A 138 -7.55 10.15 -36.45
C PHE A 138 -8.36 11.22 -37.17
N ARG A 139 -7.74 11.80 -38.18
CA ARG A 139 -8.40 12.71 -39.11
C ARG A 139 -8.90 11.87 -40.28
N HIS A 140 -10.15 12.08 -40.67
CA HIS A 140 -10.72 11.49 -41.88
C HIS A 140 -10.45 12.37 -43.11
#